data_AF-A0A238K546-F1
#
_entry.id   AF-A0A238K546-F1
#
_cell.length_a   1.000
_cell.length_b   1.000
_cell.length_c   1.000
_cell.angle_alpha   90.00
_cell.angle_beta   90.00
_cell.angle_gamma   90.00
#
_symmetry.space_group_name_H-M   'P 1'
#
loop_
_entity.id
_entity.type
_entity.pdbx_description
1 polymer ?
#
loop_
_entity_poly.entity_id
_entity_poly.type
_entity_poly.pdbx_seq_one_letter_code
_entity_poly.pdbx_strand_id
1 'polypeptide(L)'
;MRLTMLAIPALVLGACTTPPQTSVAAIGSTEPAIEPHFSFDVPMDPGQIRCSSLSNSVALEAAVQWTIGQARAGVLAGRDAEIPGEGDLAQIFAAYCAQNPNNTVRAAAIHWGLAS
;
A
#
# COMPACT_ATOMS: atom_id res chain seq x y z
N MET A 1 -29.74 25.47 -46.32
CA MET A 1 -30.39 24.15 -46.48
C MET A 1 -29.29 23.10 -46.50
N ARG A 2 -29.49 22.03 -45.71
CA ARG A 2 -28.68 20.78 -45.58
C ARG A 2 -27.44 20.82 -44.68
N LEU A 3 -27.76 20.54 -43.41
CA LEU A 3 -26.98 19.87 -42.37
C LEU A 3 -26.45 18.51 -42.86
N THR A 4 -25.19 18.17 -42.55
CA THR A 4 -24.73 16.78 -42.49
C THR A 4 -24.15 16.52 -41.09
N MET A 5 -24.91 15.74 -40.31
CA MET A 5 -24.55 15.09 -39.05
C MET A 5 -23.49 13.99 -39.30
N LEU A 6 -22.42 13.90 -38.51
CA LEU A 6 -22.26 13.17 -37.22
C LEU A 6 -21.99 11.67 -37.40
N ALA A 7 -20.83 11.19 -36.91
CA ALA A 7 -20.67 9.85 -36.34
C ALA A 7 -19.36 9.76 -35.54
N ILE A 8 -19.49 9.77 -34.22
CA ILE A 8 -18.45 9.46 -33.23
C ILE A 8 -18.37 7.93 -33.12
N PRO A 9 -17.20 7.28 -33.19
CA PRO A 9 -17.11 5.86 -32.89
C PRO A 9 -17.18 5.65 -31.37
N ALA A 10 -18.33 5.17 -30.92
CA ALA A 10 -18.53 4.64 -29.57
C ALA A 10 -17.80 3.29 -29.43
N LEU A 11 -16.78 3.25 -28.57
CA LEU A 11 -16.17 2.01 -28.10
C LEU A 11 -17.15 1.32 -27.15
N VAL A 12 -17.62 0.15 -27.58
CA VAL A 12 -18.55 -0.72 -26.85
C VAL A 12 -17.81 -1.43 -25.71
N LEU A 13 -18.36 -1.30 -24.49
CA LEU A 13 -17.96 -2.06 -23.31
C LEU A 13 -18.24 -3.55 -23.53
N GLY A 14 -17.18 -4.35 -23.69
CA GLY A 14 -17.24 -5.79 -23.57
C GLY A 14 -17.28 -6.20 -22.10
N ALA A 15 -18.47 -6.56 -21.61
CA ALA A 15 -18.68 -7.18 -20.32
C ALA A 15 -18.01 -8.57 -20.28
N CYS A 16 -17.03 -8.75 -19.38
CA CYS A 16 -16.53 -10.08 -19.04
C CYS A 16 -17.62 -10.86 -18.29
N THR A 17 -18.02 -11.94 -18.92
CA THR A 17 -19.01 -12.92 -18.49
C THR A 17 -18.59 -13.62 -17.20
N THR A 18 -19.49 -13.60 -16.22
CA THR A 18 -19.48 -14.38 -14.99
C THR A 18 -19.47 -15.90 -15.28
N PRO A 19 -18.57 -16.70 -14.69
CA PRO A 19 -18.74 -18.15 -14.63
C PRO A 19 -19.70 -18.56 -13.49
N PRO A 20 -20.42 -19.69 -13.63
CA PRO A 20 -21.51 -20.08 -12.73
C PRO A 20 -21.00 -20.51 -11.35
N GLN A 21 -21.69 -20.09 -10.29
CA GLN A 21 -21.48 -20.58 -8.94
C GLN A 21 -22.11 -21.97 -8.79
N THR A 22 -21.25 -22.98 -8.64
CA THR A 22 -21.66 -24.33 -8.23
C THR A 22 -22.06 -24.30 -6.76
N SER A 23 -23.34 -24.48 -6.47
CA SER A 23 -23.83 -24.69 -5.11
C SER A 23 -23.37 -26.06 -4.60
N VAL A 24 -22.41 -26.07 -3.67
CA VAL A 24 -22.15 -27.23 -2.81
C VAL A 24 -22.69 -26.89 -1.42
N ALA A 25 -23.83 -27.50 -1.07
CA ALA A 25 -24.23 -27.61 0.31
C ALA A 25 -23.39 -28.72 0.96
N ALA A 26 -22.49 -28.34 1.87
CA ALA A 26 -21.78 -29.27 2.75
C ALA A 26 -21.66 -28.68 4.17
N ILE A 27 -22.66 -29.03 4.97
CA ILE A 27 -22.60 -29.43 6.39
C ILE A 27 -21.19 -29.35 7.02
N GLY A 28 -21.07 -28.54 8.07
CA GLY A 28 -20.01 -28.65 9.09
C GLY A 28 -18.62 -28.19 8.65
N SER A 29 -18.36 -26.89 8.69
CA SER A 29 -16.99 -26.39 8.81
C SER A 29 -16.90 -25.60 10.10
N THR A 30 -16.16 -26.18 11.04
CA THR A 30 -15.57 -25.57 12.21
C THR A 30 -15.15 -24.14 11.85
N GLU A 31 -15.74 -23.17 12.53
CA GLU A 31 -15.18 -21.82 12.61
C GLU A 31 -13.67 -22.00 12.88
N PRO A 32 -12.78 -21.55 11.98
CA PRO A 32 -11.36 -21.63 12.27
C PRO A 32 -11.19 -20.90 13.59
N ALA A 33 -10.64 -21.61 14.57
CA ALA A 33 -10.24 -21.03 15.84
C ALA A 33 -9.57 -19.71 15.52
N ILE A 34 -10.12 -18.62 16.05
CA ILE A 34 -9.53 -17.29 16.01
C ILE A 34 -8.17 -17.48 16.66
N GLU A 35 -7.14 -17.78 15.86
CA GLU A 35 -5.78 -17.59 16.29
C GLU A 35 -5.75 -16.12 16.72
N PRO A 36 -5.14 -15.81 17.88
CA PRO A 36 -4.87 -14.43 18.20
C PRO A 36 -3.89 -13.95 17.13
N HIS A 37 -4.41 -13.45 16.02
CA HIS A 37 -3.69 -12.55 15.16
C HIS A 37 -3.27 -11.45 16.12
N PHE A 38 -1.97 -11.42 16.45
CA PHE A 38 -1.35 -10.25 17.06
C PHE A 38 -1.46 -9.13 16.03
N SER A 39 -2.66 -8.59 15.88
CA SER A 39 -2.98 -7.57 14.90
C SER A 39 -2.31 -6.31 15.41
N PHE A 40 -1.25 -5.93 14.71
CA PHE A 40 -0.74 -4.58 14.84
C PHE A 40 -1.78 -3.65 14.22
N ASP A 41 -2.34 -2.76 15.02
CA ASP A 41 -3.25 -1.74 14.52
C ASP A 41 -2.47 -0.70 13.73
N VAL A 42 -2.65 -0.70 12.41
CA VAL A 42 -1.97 0.24 11.53
C VAL A 42 -2.72 1.57 11.60
N PRO A 43 -2.08 2.67 12.05
CA PRO A 43 -2.74 3.95 12.11
C PRO A 43 -3.17 4.42 10.71
N MET A 44 -4.22 5.25 10.66
CA MET A 44 -4.69 5.88 9.41
C MET A 44 -3.58 6.58 8.62
N ASP A 45 -2.59 7.15 9.32
CA ASP A 45 -1.33 7.60 8.73
C ASP A 45 -0.18 6.67 9.18
N PRO A 46 0.22 5.68 8.36
CA PRO A 46 1.34 4.80 8.66
C PRO A 46 2.66 5.55 8.89
N GLY A 47 2.81 6.79 8.42
CA GLY A 47 3.95 7.65 8.75
C GLY A 47 4.11 7.91 10.26
N GLN A 48 3.07 7.68 11.07
CA GLN A 48 3.10 7.81 12.53
C GLN A 48 3.52 6.53 13.27
N ILE A 49 3.68 5.40 12.57
CA ILE A 49 4.20 4.17 13.17
C ILE A 49 5.56 4.48 13.79
N ARG A 50 5.77 4.05 15.04
CA ARG A 50 7.05 4.23 15.73
C ARG A 50 8.08 3.22 15.22
N CYS A 51 9.32 3.65 15.16
CA CYS A 51 10.47 2.82 14.81
C CYS A 51 10.57 1.56 15.69
N SER A 52 10.28 1.68 16.99
CA SER A 52 10.22 0.55 17.93
C SER A 52 9.21 -0.54 17.54
N SER A 53 8.21 -0.22 16.72
CA SER A 53 7.16 -1.16 16.30
C SER A 53 7.51 -1.92 15.01
N LEU A 54 8.59 -1.55 14.31
CA LEU A 54 8.95 -2.15 13.01
C LEU A 54 9.51 -3.58 13.11
N SER A 55 9.71 -4.12 14.31
CA SER A 55 9.95 -5.56 14.49
C SER A 55 8.70 -6.39 14.18
N ASN A 56 7.51 -5.78 14.15
CA ASN A 56 6.29 -6.39 13.67
C ASN A 56 6.23 -6.31 12.14
N SER A 57 6.00 -7.45 11.47
CA SER A 57 6.00 -7.53 10.00
C SER A 57 4.90 -6.68 9.36
N VAL A 58 3.73 -6.58 9.97
CA VAL A 58 2.61 -5.75 9.49
C VAL A 58 2.96 -4.26 9.59
N ALA A 59 3.58 -3.85 10.70
CA ALA A 59 4.05 -2.47 10.87
C ALA A 59 5.14 -2.12 9.83
N LEU A 60 6.07 -3.04 9.58
CA LEU A 60 7.13 -2.87 8.57
C LEU A 60 6.56 -2.78 7.16
N GLU A 61 5.63 -3.67 6.80
CA GLU A 61 4.98 -3.66 5.48
C GLU A 61 4.21 -2.35 5.25
N ALA A 62 3.41 -1.92 6.24
CA ALA A 62 2.68 -0.65 6.17
C ALA A 62 3.63 0.55 6.03
N ALA A 63 4.75 0.55 6.77
CA ALA A 63 5.77 1.58 6.67
C ALA A 63 6.42 1.66 5.28
N VAL A 64 6.78 0.51 4.70
CA VAL A 64 7.38 0.40 3.36
C VAL A 64 6.40 0.90 2.30
N GLN A 65 5.15 0.39 2.30
CA GLN A 65 4.15 0.76 1.29
C GLN A 65 3.78 2.25 1.37
N TRP A 66 3.63 2.78 2.59
CA TRP A 66 3.39 4.21 2.78
C TRP A 66 4.55 5.06 2.22
N THR A 67 5.79 4.66 2.46
CA THR A 67 6.98 5.38 1.99
C THR A 67 7.13 5.34 0.48
N ILE A 68 6.81 4.21 -0.16
CA ILE A 68 6.71 4.12 -1.61
C ILE A 68 5.64 5.08 -2.14
N GLY A 69 4.50 5.18 -1.45
CA GLY A 69 3.45 6.16 -1.78
C GLY A 69 3.96 7.61 -1.72
N GLN A 70 4.73 7.95 -0.69
CA GLN A 70 5.35 9.28 -0.57
C GLN A 70 6.36 9.55 -1.70
N ALA A 71 7.26 8.60 -1.98
CA ALA A 71 8.23 8.73 -3.06
C ALA A 71 7.54 8.87 -4.43
N ARG A 72 6.49 8.09 -4.69
CA ARG A 72 5.66 8.24 -5.90
C ARG A 72 5.05 9.65 -6.01
N ALA A 73 4.49 10.16 -4.91
CA ALA A 73 3.96 11.51 -4.89
C ALA A 73 5.04 12.57 -5.14
N GLY A 74 6.25 12.36 -4.62
CA GLY A 74 7.42 13.21 -4.87
C GLY A 74 7.88 13.20 -6.33
N VAL A 75 7.95 12.03 -6.96
CA VAL A 75 8.23 11.89 -8.41
C VAL A 75 7.19 12.62 -9.25
N LEU A 76 5.90 12.41 -8.96
CA LEU A 76 4.81 13.09 -9.69
C LEU A 76 4.83 14.62 -9.49
N ALA A 77 5.32 15.09 -8.34
CA ALA A 77 5.52 16.50 -8.07
C ALA A 77 6.83 17.07 -8.65
N GLY A 78 7.64 16.26 -9.32
CA GLY A 78 8.93 16.65 -9.89
C GLY A 78 10.03 16.91 -8.86
N ARG A 79 9.90 16.38 -7.64
CA ARG A 79 10.91 16.52 -6.57
C ARG A 79 11.94 15.39 -6.60
N ASP A 80 11.53 14.19 -6.99
CA ASP A 80 12.36 12.98 -6.97
C ASP A 80 12.51 12.39 -8.36
N ALA A 81 13.65 11.76 -8.63
CA ALA A 81 13.96 11.15 -9.92
C ALA A 81 13.56 9.66 -10.01
N GLU A 82 13.45 8.98 -8.87
CA GLU A 82 13.26 7.52 -8.81
C GLU A 82 12.50 7.10 -7.54
N ILE A 83 11.81 5.96 -7.63
CA ILE A 83 11.12 5.33 -6.51
C ILE A 83 12.04 4.23 -5.95
N PRO A 84 12.37 4.23 -4.65
CA PRO A 84 13.21 3.20 -4.05
C PRO A 84 12.53 1.82 -4.06
N GLY A 85 13.33 0.76 -4.13
CA GLY A 85 12.85 -0.61 -4.02
C GLY A 85 12.41 -0.97 -2.60
N GLU A 86 11.47 -1.91 -2.47
CA GLU A 86 10.96 -2.37 -1.16
C GLU A 86 12.07 -2.95 -0.25
N GLY A 87 12.99 -3.73 -0.83
CA GLY A 87 14.10 -4.32 -0.10
C GLY A 87 15.08 -3.28 0.47
N ASP A 88 15.31 -2.20 -0.28
CA ASP A 88 16.18 -1.10 0.14
C ASP A 88 15.53 -0.33 1.29
N LEU A 89 14.22 -0.07 1.21
CA LEU A 89 13.46 0.61 2.26
C LEU A 89 13.48 -0.16 3.59
N ALA A 90 13.32 -1.47 3.56
CA ALA A 90 13.37 -2.29 4.78
C ALA A 90 14.75 -2.19 5.47
N GLN A 91 15.84 -2.23 4.71
CA GLN A 91 17.19 -2.06 5.27
C GLN A 91 17.41 -0.63 5.80
N ILE A 92 16.93 0.37 5.08
CA ILE A 92 16.98 1.78 5.47
C ILE A 92 16.27 1.99 6.81
N PHE A 93 15.06 1.44 6.96
CA PHE A 93 14.32 1.50 8.22
C PHE A 93 15.04 0.77 9.34
N ALA A 94 15.57 -0.42 9.09
CA ALA A 94 16.32 -1.15 10.11
C ALA A 94 17.53 -0.35 10.64
N ALA A 95 18.30 0.27 9.74
CA ALA A 95 19.47 1.07 10.11
C ALA A 95 19.11 2.33 10.91
N TYR A 96 18.09 3.07 10.45
CA TYR A 96 17.65 4.30 11.11
C TYR A 96 16.96 4.04 12.44
N CYS A 97 16.04 3.08 12.47
CA CYS A 97 15.21 2.79 13.64
C CYS A 97 15.97 2.08 14.76
N ALA A 98 17.08 1.38 14.46
CA ALA A 98 17.97 0.86 15.48
C ALA A 98 18.61 1.97 16.34
N GLN A 99 18.88 3.13 15.74
CA GLN A 99 19.47 4.28 16.43
C GLN A 99 18.41 5.23 17.02
N ASN A 100 17.19 5.19 16.48
CA ASN A 100 16.13 6.15 16.80
C ASN A 100 14.79 5.44 17.11
N PRO A 101 14.72 4.59 18.14
CA PRO A 101 13.53 3.74 18.39
C PRO A 101 12.25 4.54 18.67
N ASN A 102 12.39 5.77 19.20
CA ASN A 102 11.26 6.64 19.54
C ASN A 102 10.78 7.51 18.37
N ASN A 103 11.51 7.55 17.25
CA ASN A 103 11.10 8.29 16.07
C ASN A 103 10.00 7.54 15.30
N THR A 104 9.42 8.20 14.30
CA THR A 104 8.40 7.62 13.44
C THR A 104 8.96 7.24 12.08
N VAL A 105 8.21 6.41 11.35
CA VAL A 105 8.48 6.07 9.94
C VAL A 105 8.61 7.32 9.09
N ARG A 106 7.76 8.35 9.31
CA ARG A 106 7.86 9.63 8.60
C ARG A 106 9.20 10.32 8.87
N ALA A 107 9.66 10.37 10.12
CA ALA A 107 10.95 10.97 10.45
C ALA A 107 12.11 10.23 9.77
N ALA A 108 12.04 8.90 9.71
CA ALA A 108 12.98 8.08 8.97
C ALA A 108 12.94 8.38 7.46
N ALA A 109 11.75 8.43 6.85
CA ALA A 109 11.58 8.73 5.43
C ALA A 109 12.09 10.13 5.06
N ILE A 110 11.83 11.15 5.89
CA ILE A 110 12.33 12.52 5.71
C ILE A 110 13.86 12.56 5.77
N HIS A 111 14.49 11.82 6.70
CA HIS A 111 15.94 11.76 6.80
C HIS A 111 16.63 11.32 5.49
N TRP A 112 15.94 10.47 4.72
CA TRP A 112 16.41 9.98 3.43
C TRP A 112 15.82 10.73 2.23
N GLY A 113 15.08 11.82 2.45
CA GLY A 113 14.46 12.62 1.39
C GLY A 113 13.28 11.95 0.69
N LEU A 114 12.69 10.91 1.27
CA LEU A 114 11.62 10.10 0.67
C LEU A 114 10.21 10.58 1.01
N ALA A 115 10.10 11.50 1.97
CA ALA A 115 8.86 12.10 2.40
C ALA A 115 9.09 13.56 2.80
N SER A 116 7.99 14.30 2.91
CA SER A 116 7.93 15.69 3.36
C SER A 116 6.96 15.87 4.53
#